data_AF-A0A0D8XWD8-F1
#
_entry.id   AF-A0A0D8XWD8-F1
#
_cell.length_a   1.000
_cell.length_b   1.000
_cell.length_c   1.000
_cell.angle_alpha   90.00
_cell.angle_beta   90.00
_cell.angle_gamma   90.00
#
_symmetry.space_group_name_H-M   'P 1'
#
loop_
_entity.id
_entity.type
_entity.pdbx_description
1 polymer ?
#
loop_
_entity_poly.entity_id
_entity_poly.type
_entity_poly.pdbx_seq_one_letter_code
_entity_poly.pdbx_strand_id
1 'polypeptide(L)'
;MAMISALLIAFVISETLSNEEISECLKKCITPLARLERSFHYVFSNYEQVCDVLDTGAYCVRKCTTEEQQKFYQYTTFFRIHCVDYEENIEPHLPCLQNAAKDSDAVCKDRCHSGYSFDKGAKKEEKMKIGCLSLECSTVCYFQEFVAACPEAEDALLKLNIGQIHSITQTIHPISFERMSQECRNIHDTDYMKRKLLAIE
;
A
#
# COMPACT_ATOMS: atom_id res chain seq x y z
N MET A 1 -4.92 1.14 -4.76
CA MET A 1 -3.87 1.63 -3.85
C MET A 1 -4.07 0.94 -2.51
N ALA A 2 -3.31 -0.11 -2.17
CA ALA A 2 -3.17 -0.48 -0.76
C ALA A 2 -2.26 0.57 -0.18
N MET A 3 -2.89 1.37 0.65
CA MET A 3 -2.48 2.71 1.00
C MET A 3 -1.10 2.74 1.62
N ILE A 4 -0.81 1.89 2.59
CA ILE A 4 0.28 2.21 3.53
C ILE A 4 1.67 2.17 2.87
N SER A 5 1.88 1.34 1.84
CA SER A 5 3.21 1.20 1.23
C SER A 5 3.43 2.01 -0.04
N ALA A 6 2.41 2.39 -0.80
CA ALA A 6 2.64 3.08 -2.07
C ALA A 6 3.08 4.55 -1.89
N LEU A 7 2.56 5.26 -0.87
CA LEU A 7 2.84 6.69 -0.67
C LEU A 7 4.02 6.97 0.27
N LEU A 8 4.28 6.10 1.24
CA LEU A 8 5.44 6.23 2.13
C LEU A 8 6.74 5.87 1.43
N ILE A 9 6.69 4.86 0.56
CA ILE A 9 7.75 4.60 -0.42
C ILE A 9 7.76 5.74 -1.43
N ALA A 10 6.65 6.19 -2.01
CA ALA A 10 6.71 7.28 -2.99
C ALA A 10 7.26 8.60 -2.45
N PHE A 11 7.18 8.96 -1.17
CA PHE A 11 7.73 10.24 -0.68
C PHE A 11 9.16 10.13 -0.11
N VAL A 12 9.51 9.04 0.57
CA VAL A 12 10.91 8.79 0.98
C VAL A 12 11.77 8.41 -0.23
N ILE A 13 11.13 7.79 -1.25
CA ILE A 13 11.80 7.25 -2.43
C ILE A 13 11.60 8.12 -3.67
N SER A 14 10.64 9.06 -3.75
CA SER A 14 10.68 10.05 -4.84
C SER A 14 11.93 10.91 -4.81
N GLU A 15 12.63 11.07 -3.69
CA GLU A 15 13.94 11.76 -3.69
C GLU A 15 15.13 10.83 -3.98
N THR A 16 15.01 9.51 -3.81
CA THR A 16 16.10 8.57 -4.14
C THR A 16 15.94 7.89 -5.51
N LEU A 17 14.72 7.60 -5.96
CA LEU A 17 14.42 7.06 -7.30
C LEU A 17 14.25 8.12 -8.39
N SER A 18 13.98 9.40 -8.08
CA SER A 18 13.83 10.40 -9.16
C SER A 18 15.16 10.85 -9.78
N ASN A 19 16.30 10.52 -9.16
CA ASN A 19 17.63 10.85 -9.66
C ASN A 19 18.50 9.63 -10.01
N GLU A 20 18.02 8.40 -9.80
CA GLU A 20 18.73 7.19 -10.22
C GLU A 20 17.98 6.53 -11.39
N GLU A 21 18.66 6.43 -12.54
CA GLU A 21 18.18 5.63 -13.65
C GLU A 21 17.90 4.20 -13.16
N ILE A 22 16.64 3.75 -13.27
CA ILE A 22 16.28 2.36 -13.04
C ILE A 22 17.10 1.52 -14.01
N SER A 23 17.96 0.67 -13.48
CA SER A 23 18.81 -0.17 -14.30
C SER A 23 17.99 -1.07 -15.24
N GLU A 24 18.61 -1.51 -16.32
CA GLU A 24 17.98 -2.46 -17.24
C GLU A 24 17.65 -3.81 -16.56
N CYS A 25 18.42 -4.22 -15.53
CA CYS A 25 18.11 -5.42 -14.75
C CYS A 25 16.78 -5.27 -14.00
N LEU A 26 16.67 -4.23 -13.17
CA LEU A 26 15.49 -3.97 -12.36
C LEU A 26 14.27 -3.69 -13.24
N LYS A 27 14.45 -2.86 -14.28
CA LYS A 27 13.41 -2.51 -15.25
C LYS A 27 12.78 -3.73 -15.90
N LYS A 28 13.60 -4.70 -16.33
CA LYS A 28 13.12 -5.96 -16.91
C LYS A 28 12.22 -6.73 -15.93
N CYS A 29 12.60 -6.79 -14.66
CA CYS A 29 11.87 -7.55 -13.65
C CYS A 29 10.58 -6.84 -13.17
N ILE A 30 10.55 -5.50 -13.13
CA ILE A 30 9.36 -4.75 -12.68
C ILE A 30 8.35 -4.47 -13.80
N THR A 31 8.76 -4.47 -15.08
CA THR A 31 7.89 -4.06 -16.20
C THR A 31 6.59 -4.85 -16.27
N PRO A 32 6.57 -6.20 -16.11
CA PRO A 32 5.31 -6.95 -16.09
C PRO A 32 4.36 -6.48 -14.99
N LEU A 33 4.88 -6.29 -13.78
CA LEU A 33 4.13 -5.82 -12.60
C LEU A 33 3.67 -4.36 -12.76
N ALA A 34 4.45 -3.52 -13.43
CA ALA A 34 4.13 -2.13 -13.69
C ALA A 34 2.92 -1.94 -14.63
N ARG A 35 2.59 -2.96 -15.43
CA ARG A 35 1.43 -2.96 -16.32
C ARG A 35 0.14 -3.41 -15.64
N LEU A 36 0.24 -4.02 -14.45
CA LEU A 36 -0.93 -4.45 -13.68
C LEU A 36 -1.63 -3.23 -13.07
N GLU A 37 -2.95 -3.26 -13.05
CA GLU A 37 -3.72 -2.21 -12.39
C GLU A 37 -3.57 -2.31 -10.87
N ARG A 38 -3.38 -1.16 -10.21
CA ARG A 38 -3.27 -1.06 -8.75
C ARG A 38 -4.60 -0.74 -8.09
N SER A 39 -5.57 -1.63 -8.24
CA SER A 39 -6.86 -1.57 -7.55
C SER A 39 -7.15 -2.90 -6.86
N PHE A 40 -7.93 -2.88 -5.79
CA PHE A 40 -8.24 -4.14 -5.09
C PHE A 40 -9.14 -5.02 -5.96
N HIS A 41 -10.03 -4.42 -6.74
CA HIS A 41 -10.88 -5.14 -7.68
C HIS A 41 -10.04 -5.92 -8.69
N TYR A 42 -9.03 -5.28 -9.30
CA TYR A 42 -8.16 -5.97 -10.23
C TYR A 42 -7.36 -7.08 -9.55
N VAL A 43 -6.73 -6.79 -8.40
CA VAL A 43 -5.91 -7.78 -7.67
C VAL A 43 -6.73 -8.98 -7.26
N PHE A 44 -7.88 -8.81 -6.62
CA PHE A 44 -8.68 -9.95 -6.16
C PHE A 44 -9.37 -10.69 -7.31
N SER A 45 -9.72 -10.00 -8.40
CA SER A 45 -10.30 -10.66 -9.57
C SER A 45 -9.30 -11.43 -10.43
N ASN A 46 -8.01 -11.13 -10.31
CA ASN A 46 -6.94 -11.76 -11.06
C ASN A 46 -5.86 -12.30 -10.11
N TYR A 47 -6.26 -12.76 -8.92
CA TYR A 47 -5.35 -13.02 -7.80
C TYR A 47 -4.20 -13.97 -8.18
N GLU A 48 -4.52 -15.17 -8.69
CA GLU A 48 -3.52 -16.16 -9.12
C GLU A 48 -2.55 -15.56 -10.16
N GLN A 49 -3.07 -14.91 -11.20
CA GLN A 49 -2.26 -14.28 -12.24
C GLN A 49 -1.33 -13.20 -11.67
N VAL A 50 -1.83 -12.37 -10.76
CA VAL A 50 -1.04 -11.30 -10.12
C VAL A 50 0.08 -11.91 -9.28
N CYS A 51 -0.22 -12.97 -8.52
CA CYS A 51 0.76 -13.66 -7.69
C CYS A 51 1.83 -14.39 -8.53
N ASP A 52 1.44 -15.04 -9.64
CA ASP A 52 2.37 -15.66 -10.59
C ASP A 52 3.33 -14.65 -11.23
N VAL A 53 2.80 -13.49 -11.63
CA VAL A 53 3.60 -12.39 -12.20
C VAL A 53 4.56 -11.83 -11.16
N LEU A 54 4.14 -11.74 -9.89
CA LEU A 54 4.99 -11.34 -8.78
C LEU A 54 6.12 -12.33 -8.53
N ASP A 55 5.82 -13.62 -8.47
CA ASP A 55 6.82 -14.68 -8.25
C ASP A 55 7.85 -14.73 -9.38
N THR A 56 7.37 -14.62 -10.64
CA THR A 56 8.26 -14.50 -11.81
C THR A 56 9.19 -13.30 -11.70
N GLY A 57 8.68 -12.15 -11.25
CA GLY A 57 9.47 -10.95 -11.00
C GLY A 57 10.50 -11.15 -9.85
N ALA A 58 10.08 -11.81 -8.77
CA ALA A 58 10.94 -12.12 -7.64
C ALA A 58 12.06 -13.08 -8.01
N TYR A 59 11.79 -14.07 -8.86
CA TYR A 59 12.82 -14.95 -9.43
C TYR A 59 13.78 -14.18 -10.36
N CYS A 60 13.24 -13.29 -11.19
CA CYS A 60 14.03 -12.44 -12.09
C CYS A 60 15.06 -11.58 -11.32
N VAL A 61 14.62 -10.90 -10.25
CA VAL A 61 15.46 -9.93 -9.54
C VAL A 61 16.60 -10.56 -8.73
N ARG A 62 16.57 -11.88 -8.47
CA ARG A 62 17.69 -12.60 -7.83
C ARG A 62 19.02 -12.47 -8.58
N LYS A 63 18.97 -12.14 -9.88
CA LYS A 63 20.14 -11.92 -10.74
C LYS A 63 20.64 -10.46 -10.70
N CYS A 64 19.87 -9.56 -10.12
CA CYS A 64 20.22 -8.15 -9.94
C CYS A 64 20.99 -7.96 -8.63
N THR A 65 21.59 -6.79 -8.43
CA THR A 65 22.29 -6.41 -7.21
C THR A 65 21.35 -6.41 -5.99
N THR A 66 21.92 -6.51 -4.79
CA THR A 66 21.15 -6.46 -3.53
C THR A 66 20.30 -5.19 -3.40
N GLU A 67 20.83 -4.06 -3.85
CA GLU A 67 20.11 -2.79 -3.83
C GLU A 67 18.89 -2.79 -4.77
N GLU A 68 19.04 -3.35 -5.98
CA GLU A 68 17.94 -3.51 -6.93
C GLU A 68 16.89 -4.51 -6.43
N GLN A 69 17.30 -5.56 -5.72
CA GLN A 69 16.38 -6.47 -5.05
C GLN A 69 15.54 -5.74 -4.01
N GLN A 70 16.15 -4.88 -3.18
CA GLN A 70 15.42 -4.06 -2.22
C GLN A 70 14.42 -3.11 -2.91
N LYS A 71 14.84 -2.44 -3.99
CA LYS A 71 13.97 -1.58 -4.80
C LYS A 71 12.80 -2.35 -5.42
N PHE A 72 13.03 -3.57 -5.89
CA PHE A 72 11.95 -4.44 -6.40
C PHE A 72 10.93 -4.76 -5.31
N TYR A 73 11.37 -5.17 -4.11
CA TYR A 73 10.45 -5.48 -3.02
C TYR A 73 9.67 -4.24 -2.59
N GLN A 74 10.32 -3.08 -2.54
CA GLN A 74 9.64 -1.81 -2.29
C GLN A 74 8.55 -1.53 -3.34
N TYR A 75 8.90 -1.58 -4.64
CA TYR A 75 7.97 -1.31 -5.76
C TYR A 75 6.76 -2.26 -5.80
N THR A 76 6.97 -3.51 -5.39
CA THR A 76 5.97 -4.58 -5.48
C THR A 76 5.18 -4.80 -4.21
N THR A 77 5.40 -3.99 -3.17
CA THR A 77 4.79 -4.18 -1.86
C THR A 77 3.26 -4.30 -1.93
N PHE A 78 2.59 -3.50 -2.77
CA PHE A 78 1.13 -3.60 -2.98
C PHE A 78 0.67 -5.02 -3.33
N PHE A 79 1.38 -5.72 -4.20
CA PHE A 79 1.02 -7.08 -4.60
C PHE A 79 1.51 -8.10 -3.57
N ARG A 80 2.75 -7.94 -3.08
CA ARG A 80 3.40 -8.86 -2.13
C ARG A 80 2.62 -9.01 -0.83
N ILE A 81 2.02 -7.92 -0.35
CA ILE A 81 1.16 -7.94 0.84
C ILE A 81 0.10 -9.04 0.74
N HIS A 82 -0.55 -9.16 -0.42
CA HIS A 82 -1.68 -10.06 -0.61
C HIS A 82 -1.20 -11.45 -1.01
N CYS A 83 -0.23 -11.51 -1.93
CA CYS A 83 0.24 -12.77 -2.53
C CYS A 83 1.32 -13.52 -1.72
N VAL A 84 1.93 -12.90 -0.71
CA VAL A 84 3.05 -13.50 0.01
C VAL A 84 2.93 -13.25 1.51
N ASP A 85 2.86 -11.98 1.93
CA ASP A 85 2.99 -11.63 3.35
C ASP A 85 1.75 -12.08 4.16
N TYR A 86 0.57 -12.09 3.53
CA TYR A 86 -0.72 -12.43 4.16
C TYR A 86 -1.59 -13.37 3.31
N GLU A 87 -1.00 -14.12 2.39
CA GLU A 87 -1.72 -15.04 1.49
C GLU A 87 -2.68 -15.97 2.25
N GLU A 88 -2.18 -16.71 3.23
CA GLU A 88 -2.97 -17.65 4.05
C GLU A 88 -4.13 -16.96 4.80
N ASN A 89 -3.99 -15.67 5.09
CA ASN A 89 -5.02 -14.89 5.76
C ASN A 89 -6.05 -14.32 4.77
N ILE A 90 -5.67 -14.06 3.52
CA ILE A 90 -6.54 -13.43 2.52
C ILE A 90 -7.27 -14.46 1.67
N GLU A 91 -6.58 -15.54 1.29
CA GLU A 91 -7.10 -16.58 0.40
C GLU A 91 -8.47 -17.14 0.83
N PRO A 92 -8.73 -17.45 2.12
CA PRO A 92 -10.04 -17.95 2.56
C PRO A 92 -11.19 -16.97 2.33
N HIS A 93 -10.89 -15.67 2.24
CA HIS A 93 -11.87 -14.60 2.09
C HIS A 93 -11.96 -14.04 0.66
N LEU A 94 -11.10 -14.49 -0.26
CA LEU A 94 -11.05 -14.00 -1.64
C LEU A 94 -12.41 -13.99 -2.35
N PRO A 95 -13.26 -15.04 -2.26
CA PRO A 95 -14.56 -15.02 -2.93
C PRO A 95 -15.44 -13.84 -2.52
N CYS A 96 -15.43 -13.46 -1.23
CA CYS A 96 -16.19 -12.31 -0.76
C CYS A 96 -15.50 -11.00 -1.13
N LEU A 97 -14.19 -10.89 -0.86
CA LEU A 97 -13.41 -9.69 -1.11
C LEU A 97 -13.44 -9.29 -2.59
N GLN A 98 -13.39 -10.26 -3.51
CA GLN A 98 -13.50 -10.04 -4.95
C GLN A 98 -14.83 -9.36 -5.32
N ASN A 99 -15.95 -9.82 -4.75
CA ASN A 99 -17.27 -9.27 -5.00
C ASN A 99 -17.40 -7.84 -4.43
N ALA A 100 -16.88 -7.61 -3.23
CA ALA A 100 -16.93 -6.30 -2.57
C ALA A 100 -15.99 -5.26 -3.19
N ALA A 101 -14.90 -5.68 -3.82
CA ALA A 101 -13.80 -4.79 -4.20
C ALA A 101 -14.14 -3.77 -5.27
N LYS A 102 -15.04 -4.10 -6.21
CA LYS A 102 -15.43 -3.14 -7.26
C LYS A 102 -16.11 -1.91 -6.68
N ASP A 103 -17.07 -2.13 -5.80
CA ASP A 103 -17.84 -1.06 -5.16
C ASP A 103 -16.96 -0.31 -4.16
N SER A 104 -16.16 -1.04 -3.37
CA SER A 104 -15.18 -0.45 -2.45
C SER A 104 -14.18 0.46 -3.18
N ASP A 105 -13.66 0.02 -4.35
CA ASP A 105 -12.77 0.84 -5.16
C ASP A 105 -13.45 2.12 -5.66
N ALA A 106 -14.72 2.05 -6.07
CA ALA A 106 -15.46 3.24 -6.54
C ALA A 106 -15.70 4.23 -5.40
N VAL A 107 -16.22 3.75 -4.26
CA VAL A 107 -16.55 4.57 -3.08
C VAL A 107 -15.29 5.22 -2.50
N CYS A 108 -14.24 4.45 -2.26
CA CYS A 108 -13.06 4.95 -1.58
C CYS A 108 -12.18 5.83 -2.46
N LYS A 109 -12.15 5.61 -3.79
CA LYS A 109 -11.51 6.55 -4.70
C LYS A 109 -12.22 7.90 -4.66
N ASP A 110 -13.54 7.95 -4.78
CA ASP A 110 -14.28 9.22 -4.73
C ASP A 110 -14.12 9.91 -3.36
N ARG A 111 -14.34 9.18 -2.26
CA ARG A 111 -14.27 9.74 -0.90
C ARG A 111 -12.89 10.33 -0.57
N CYS A 112 -11.81 9.66 -0.97
CA CYS A 112 -10.47 9.97 -0.47
C CYS A 112 -9.51 10.57 -1.51
N HIS A 113 -9.87 10.62 -2.79
CA HIS A 113 -9.09 11.35 -3.81
C HIS A 113 -9.71 12.69 -4.16
N SER A 114 -11.05 12.76 -4.25
CA SER A 114 -11.75 14.01 -4.56
C SER A 114 -11.57 15.05 -3.45
N GLY A 115 -11.50 14.61 -2.19
CA GLY A 115 -11.38 15.49 -1.01
C GLY A 115 -9.98 16.04 -0.72
N TYR A 116 -8.93 15.52 -1.36
CA TYR A 116 -7.53 15.81 -1.04
C TYR A 116 -6.71 16.22 -2.27
N SER A 117 -7.30 17.04 -3.15
CA SER A 117 -6.58 17.61 -4.29
C SER A 117 -5.61 18.72 -3.86
N PHE A 118 -4.44 18.78 -4.49
CA PHE A 118 -3.44 19.81 -4.24
C PHE A 118 -3.46 20.87 -5.34
N ASP A 119 -3.20 22.11 -4.95
CA ASP A 119 -2.93 23.17 -5.92
C ASP A 119 -1.54 22.96 -6.54
N LYS A 120 -1.37 23.28 -7.84
CA LYS A 120 -0.11 23.01 -8.57
C LYS A 120 1.10 23.71 -7.93
N GLY A 121 0.87 24.81 -7.21
CA GLY A 121 1.87 25.58 -6.48
C GLY A 121 2.12 25.17 -5.01
N ALA A 122 1.44 24.14 -4.49
CA ALA A 122 1.57 23.76 -3.08
C ALA A 122 3.01 23.36 -2.71
N LYS A 123 3.44 23.76 -1.50
CA LYS A 123 4.78 23.47 -0.98
C LYS A 123 4.96 21.96 -0.74
N LYS A 124 6.21 21.48 -0.76
CA LYS A 124 6.54 20.06 -0.55
C LYS A 124 5.94 19.50 0.73
N GLU A 125 6.06 20.24 1.84
CA GLU A 125 5.52 19.85 3.15
C GLU A 125 4.00 19.72 3.15
N GLU A 126 3.31 20.63 2.47
CA GLU A 126 1.85 20.60 2.33
C GLU A 126 1.37 19.43 1.47
N LYS A 127 2.07 19.15 0.37
CA LYS A 127 1.81 17.95 -0.46
C LYS A 127 2.01 16.66 0.33
N MET A 128 3.03 16.60 1.18
CA MET A 128 3.28 15.45 2.05
C MET A 128 2.16 15.27 3.07
N LYS A 129 1.75 16.34 3.76
CA LYS A 129 0.63 16.31 4.70
C LYS A 129 -0.67 15.84 4.05
N ILE A 130 -1.03 16.39 2.89
CA ILE A 130 -2.22 15.97 2.13
C ILE A 130 -2.10 14.50 1.71
N GLY A 131 -0.92 14.06 1.28
CA GLY A 131 -0.64 12.66 0.96
C GLY A 131 -0.92 11.73 2.14
N CYS A 132 -0.45 12.07 3.34
CA CYS A 132 -0.68 11.29 4.55
C CYS A 132 -2.16 11.26 4.97
N LEU A 133 -2.90 12.37 4.81
CA LEU A 133 -4.34 12.43 5.08
C LEU A 133 -5.15 11.58 4.09
N SER A 134 -4.83 11.66 2.79
CA SER A 134 -5.44 10.81 1.77
C SER A 134 -5.14 9.33 2.04
N LEU A 135 -3.94 9.04 2.55
CA LEU A 135 -3.56 7.70 2.98
C LEU A 135 -4.42 7.17 4.11
N GLU A 136 -4.50 7.94 5.21
CA GLU A 136 -5.32 7.60 6.36
C GLU A 136 -6.77 7.35 5.92
N CYS A 137 -7.37 8.30 5.18
CA CYS A 137 -8.74 8.21 4.69
C CYS A 137 -8.95 6.91 3.93
N SER A 138 -8.05 6.62 3.00
CA SER A 138 -8.29 5.53 2.08
C SER A 138 -7.98 4.18 2.75
N THR A 139 -7.01 4.08 3.67
CA THR A 139 -6.80 2.87 4.51
C THR A 139 -8.07 2.56 5.31
N VAL A 140 -8.62 3.58 5.98
CA VAL A 140 -9.83 3.43 6.80
C VAL A 140 -11.03 3.07 5.94
N CYS A 141 -11.20 3.73 4.79
CA CYS A 141 -12.32 3.49 3.89
C CYS A 141 -12.35 2.04 3.40
N TYR A 142 -11.26 1.53 2.82
CA TYR A 142 -11.28 0.17 2.28
C TYR A 142 -11.46 -0.88 3.37
N PHE A 143 -10.86 -0.67 4.56
CA PHE A 143 -11.12 -1.56 5.69
C PHE A 143 -12.62 -1.59 6.04
N GLN A 144 -13.25 -0.42 6.18
CA GLN A 144 -14.66 -0.32 6.53
C GLN A 144 -15.58 -0.91 5.45
N GLU A 145 -15.35 -0.60 4.18
CA GLU A 145 -16.14 -1.14 3.07
C GLU A 145 -15.99 -2.67 2.97
N PHE A 146 -14.77 -3.20 3.12
CA PHE A 146 -14.55 -4.64 3.09
C PHE A 146 -15.15 -5.36 4.30
N VAL A 147 -15.03 -4.82 5.51
CA VAL A 147 -15.62 -5.44 6.71
C VAL A 147 -17.14 -5.38 6.67
N ALA A 148 -17.73 -4.30 6.15
CA ALA A 148 -19.17 -4.19 5.97
C ALA A 148 -19.71 -5.25 5.00
N ALA A 149 -18.99 -5.53 3.91
CA ALA A 149 -19.39 -6.54 2.93
C ALA A 149 -18.98 -7.97 3.31
N CYS A 150 -17.86 -8.13 4.00
CA CYS A 150 -17.20 -9.40 4.34
C CYS A 150 -16.79 -9.43 5.82
N PRO A 151 -17.74 -9.53 6.77
CA PRO A 151 -17.43 -9.46 8.20
C PRO A 151 -16.44 -10.53 8.69
N GLU A 152 -16.49 -11.73 8.09
CA GLU A 152 -15.57 -12.82 8.42
C GLU A 152 -14.11 -12.51 8.11
N ALA A 153 -13.84 -11.52 7.24
CA ALA A 153 -12.50 -11.09 6.88
C ALA A 153 -11.92 -10.02 7.84
N GLU A 154 -12.68 -9.52 8.82
CA GLU A 154 -12.28 -8.41 9.69
C GLU A 154 -10.92 -8.67 10.37
N ASP A 155 -10.76 -9.81 11.02
CA ASP A 155 -9.52 -10.15 11.72
C ASP A 155 -8.32 -10.25 10.76
N ALA A 156 -8.53 -10.86 9.59
CA ALA A 156 -7.50 -10.97 8.56
C ALA A 156 -7.07 -9.59 8.04
N LEU A 157 -8.03 -8.73 7.72
CA LEU A 157 -7.80 -7.37 7.23
C LEU A 157 -7.17 -6.48 8.30
N LEU A 158 -7.59 -6.63 9.56
CA LEU A 158 -7.04 -5.86 10.67
C LEU A 158 -5.58 -6.26 10.91
N LYS A 159 -5.31 -7.57 10.96
CA LYS A 159 -3.96 -8.12 11.10
C LYS A 159 -3.04 -7.65 9.96
N LEU A 160 -3.54 -7.63 8.73
CA LEU A 160 -2.82 -7.11 7.56
C LEU A 160 -2.47 -5.63 7.72
N ASN A 161 -3.45 -4.77 8.02
CA ASN A 161 -3.24 -3.33 8.13
C ASN A 161 -2.30 -2.98 9.29
N ILE A 162 -2.54 -3.55 10.47
CA ILE A 162 -1.73 -3.27 11.67
C ILE A 162 -0.33 -3.85 11.54
N GLY A 163 -0.19 -5.06 11.00
CA GLY A 163 1.12 -5.67 10.81
C GLY A 163 1.99 -4.90 9.81
N GLN A 164 1.40 -4.32 8.75
CA GLN A 164 2.11 -3.43 7.84
C GLN A 164 2.58 -2.15 8.50
N ILE A 165 1.70 -1.49 9.25
CA ILE A 165 2.04 -0.26 9.99
C ILE A 165 3.21 -0.54 10.92
N HIS A 166 3.11 -1.62 11.70
CA HIS A 166 4.16 -2.03 12.62
C HIS A 166 5.49 -2.31 11.93
N SER A 167 5.46 -3.08 10.83
CA SER A 167 6.66 -3.40 10.04
C SER A 167 7.32 -2.16 9.48
N ILE A 168 6.54 -1.23 8.91
CA ILE A 168 7.07 0.02 8.36
C ILE A 168 7.67 0.88 9.46
N THR A 169 6.98 1.05 10.59
CA THR A 169 7.45 1.89 11.70
C THR A 169 8.81 1.41 12.24
N GLN A 170 9.07 0.10 12.27
CA GLN A 170 10.38 -0.44 12.65
C GLN A 170 11.53 -0.07 11.70
N THR A 171 11.22 0.29 10.46
CA THR A 171 12.24 0.68 9.45
C THR A 171 12.53 2.19 9.46
N ILE A 172 11.71 2.99 10.13
CA ILE A 172 11.87 4.45 10.16
C ILE A 172 12.86 4.84 11.24
N HIS A 173 13.90 5.59 10.87
CA HIS A 173 14.85 6.14 11.83
C HIS A 173 14.12 7.10 12.80
N PRO A 174 14.34 7.03 14.14
CA PRO A 174 13.60 7.82 15.12
C PRO A 174 13.61 9.33 14.84
N ILE A 175 14.77 9.89 14.48
CA ILE A 175 14.90 11.31 14.11
C ILE A 175 14.03 11.67 12.90
N SER A 176 13.92 10.77 11.91
CA SER A 176 13.08 10.98 10.74
C SER A 176 11.61 10.99 11.13
N PHE A 177 11.19 10.09 12.02
CA PHE A 177 9.83 10.02 12.55
C PHE A 177 9.43 11.30 13.31
N GLU A 178 10.30 11.79 14.19
CA GLU A 178 10.05 13.02 14.97
C GLU A 178 9.87 14.25 14.08
N ARG A 179 10.59 14.29 12.94
CA ARG A 179 10.53 15.40 11.97
C ARG A 179 9.33 15.36 11.03
N MET A 180 8.55 14.26 11.01
CA MET A 180 7.34 14.18 10.19
C MET A 180 6.25 15.15 10.68
N SER A 181 5.29 15.47 9.82
CA SER A 181 4.06 16.12 10.30
C SER A 181 3.24 15.17 11.15
N GLN A 182 2.31 15.70 11.96
CA GLN A 182 1.46 14.85 12.80
C GLN A 182 0.62 13.88 11.96
N GLU A 183 0.11 14.33 10.82
CA GLU A 183 -0.70 13.51 9.90
C GLU A 183 0.10 12.31 9.37
N CYS A 184 1.40 12.50 9.12
CA CYS A 184 2.27 11.42 8.69
C CYS A 184 2.72 10.52 9.85
N ARG A 185 2.86 11.04 11.08
CA ARG A 185 3.07 10.18 12.26
C ARG A 185 1.87 9.30 12.55
N ASN A 186 0.66 9.84 12.38
CA ASN A 186 -0.60 9.13 12.66
C ASN A 186 -0.73 7.82 11.87
N ILE A 187 -0.42 7.84 10.56
CA ILE A 187 -0.49 6.63 9.70
C ILE A 187 0.53 5.55 10.07
N HIS A 188 1.51 5.88 10.91
CA HIS A 188 2.53 4.98 11.44
C HIS A 188 2.30 4.58 12.91
N ASP A 189 1.33 5.22 13.56
CA ASP A 189 0.93 4.92 14.93
C ASP A 189 -0.09 3.79 14.90
N THR A 190 0.35 2.62 15.36
CA THR A 190 -0.46 1.40 15.41
C THR A 190 -1.75 1.59 16.21
N ASP A 191 -1.70 2.26 17.36
CA ASP A 191 -2.86 2.41 18.24
C ASP A 191 -3.85 3.42 17.66
N TYR A 192 -3.34 4.52 17.11
CA TYR A 192 -4.15 5.49 16.38
C TYR A 192 -4.89 4.83 15.21
N MET A 193 -4.16 4.14 14.32
CA MET A 193 -4.77 3.52 13.15
C MET A 193 -5.72 2.38 13.52
N LYS A 194 -5.39 1.57 14.53
CA LYS A 194 -6.30 0.53 15.01
C LYS A 194 -7.63 1.11 15.49
N ARG A 195 -7.61 2.18 16.29
CA ARG A 195 -8.82 2.88 16.72
C ARG A 195 -9.62 3.42 15.54
N LYS A 196 -8.96 4.04 14.57
CA LYS A 196 -9.61 4.55 13.34
C LYS A 196 -10.28 3.46 12.52
N LEU A 197 -9.60 2.33 12.32
CA LEU A 197 -10.12 1.18 11.57
C LEU A 197 -11.37 0.61 12.25
N LEU A 198 -11.31 0.44 13.57
CA LEU A 198 -12.41 -0.12 14.37
C LEU A 198 -13.48 0.92 14.77
N ALA A 199 -13.35 2.17 14.32
CA ALA A 199 -14.21 3.29 14.71
C ALA A 199 -14.38 3.45 16.24
N ILE A 200 -13.31 3.21 17.00
CA ILE A 200 -13.26 3.40 18.45
C ILE A 200 -12.76 4.82 18.73
N GLU A 201 -13.54 5.61 19.47
CA GLU A 201 -13.18 6.97 19.92
C GLU A 201 -12.10 6.97 21.01
#